data_AF-A0A7C7D4H6-F1
#
_entry.id   AF-A0A7C7D4H6-F1
#
_cell.length_a   1.000
_cell.length_b   1.000
_cell.length_c   1.000
_cell.angle_alpha   90.00
_cell.angle_beta   90.00
_cell.angle_gamma   90.00
#
_symmetry.space_group_name_H-M   'P 1'
#
loop_
_entity.id
_entity.type
_entity.pdbx_description
1 polymer ?
#
loop_
_entity_poly.entity_id
_entity_poly.type
_entity_poly.pdbx_seq_one_letter_code
_entity_poly.pdbx_strand_id
1 'polypeptide(L)'
;MSSINPDPLLKLYRDSETIREDFGHSITDRVVIDIFAYSEKLANRVVCREKVQASSWRESIDKIVISRTFGYPIMLGLLGLIFWITIVGANLPSQLLSTALFAFQDLLTQGFNALGAPAWLHGFLVLGMYRTLAWVVSVMLPPMAIFFPLFTLLEDLGYLPRVAFNLDNMFKKAKACGKQCLTMCMGFGCNAAGVVSARIIDSPRERLIAILTNNFVPCNGRFPTLIAIASIFTAGMAAFSQSLLAASSVILMVLLGILVTFAVSWGLSVTLLKGEPSSMVLELPPYRRPKIRAVLYRSMLDRTLFVLRRAVIVAAPA
;
A
#
# COMPACT_ATOMS: atom_id res chain seq x y z
N MET A 1 25.01 61.67 24.97
CA MET A 1 24.09 60.60 25.44
C MET A 1 22.91 61.28 26.11
N SER A 2 21.76 61.29 25.42
CA SER A 2 20.58 62.07 25.80
C SER A 2 19.96 61.58 27.11
N SER A 3 19.74 62.52 28.02
CA SER A 3 19.03 62.36 29.29
C SER A 3 17.58 61.93 29.04
N ILE A 4 17.31 60.63 29.09
CA ILE A 4 15.93 60.11 29.13
C ILE A 4 15.39 60.43 30.52
N ASN A 5 14.42 61.35 30.55
CA ASN A 5 13.70 61.72 31.77
C ASN A 5 12.99 60.46 32.31
N PRO A 6 13.25 60.00 33.56
CA PRO A 6 12.73 58.73 34.07
C PRO A 6 11.22 58.74 34.38
N ASP A 7 10.63 59.91 34.56
CA ASP A 7 9.23 60.09 34.96
C ASP A 7 8.16 59.55 33.98
N PRO A 8 8.24 59.80 32.65
CA PRO A 8 7.25 59.27 31.71
C PRO A 8 7.30 57.74 31.57
N LEU A 9 8.49 57.13 31.69
CA LEU A 9 8.65 55.68 31.62
C LEU A 9 8.11 54.99 32.88
N LEU A 10 8.30 55.61 34.06
CA LEU A 10 7.72 55.12 35.31
C LEU A 10 6.19 55.20 35.34
N LYS A 11 5.60 56.22 34.72
CA LYS A 11 4.14 56.29 34.51
C LYS A 11 3.64 55.16 33.61
N LEU A 12 4.29 54.97 32.46
CA LEU A 12 3.96 53.87 31.54
C LEU A 12 4.12 52.50 32.18
N TYR A 13 5.16 52.29 32.99
CA TYR A 13 5.36 51.04 33.72
C TYR A 13 4.24 50.80 34.73
N ARG A 14 3.88 51.82 35.52
CA ARG A 14 2.81 51.73 36.53
C ARG A 14 1.43 51.51 35.90
N ASP A 15 1.15 52.15 34.76
CA ASP A 15 -0.07 51.94 33.98
C ASP A 15 -0.11 50.54 33.35
N SER A 16 1.04 50.00 32.93
CA SER A 16 1.13 48.63 32.41
C SER A 16 0.95 47.58 33.51
N GLU A 17 1.39 47.90 34.74
CA GLU A 17 1.31 47.01 35.89
C GLU A 17 -0.11 46.94 36.46
N THR A 18 -0.84 48.06 36.51
CA THR A 18 -2.28 48.07 36.84
C THR A 18 -3.12 47.30 35.83
N ILE A 19 -2.85 47.45 34.53
CA ILE A 19 -3.53 46.65 33.50
C ILE A 19 -3.19 45.15 33.66
N ARG A 20 -1.94 44.82 34.01
CA ARG A 20 -1.49 43.43 34.24
C ARG A 20 -2.12 42.81 35.50
N GLU A 21 -2.34 43.58 36.55
CA GLU A 21 -3.02 43.12 37.77
C GLU A 21 -4.52 42.94 37.58
N ASP A 22 -5.19 43.84 36.85
CA ASP A 22 -6.63 43.74 36.56
C ASP A 22 -7.00 42.56 35.65
N PHE A 23 -6.09 42.17 34.74
CA PHE A 23 -6.39 41.15 33.71
C PHE A 23 -5.52 39.89 33.77
N GLY A 24 -4.54 39.80 34.67
CA GLY A 24 -3.70 38.62 34.92
C GLY A 24 -3.08 38.00 33.65
N HIS A 25 -2.85 36.68 33.67
CA HIS A 25 -2.41 35.90 32.51
C HIS A 25 -3.39 35.93 31.31
N SER A 26 -4.58 36.54 31.43
CA SER A 26 -5.62 36.53 30.39
C SER A 26 -5.43 37.58 29.30
N ILE A 27 -4.56 38.59 29.47
CA ILE A 27 -4.32 39.62 28.44
C ILE A 27 -3.74 38.98 27.19
N THR A 28 -2.71 38.14 27.35
CA THR A 28 -2.06 37.46 26.23
C THR A 28 -3.06 36.59 25.49
N ASP A 29 -3.89 35.83 26.22
CA ASP A 29 -4.95 35.01 25.63
C ASP A 29 -6.01 35.84 24.91
N ARG A 30 -6.44 36.98 25.49
CA ARG A 30 -7.39 37.90 24.85
C ARG A 30 -6.84 38.52 23.58
N VAL A 31 -5.60 38.98 23.59
CA VAL A 31 -4.94 39.53 22.40
C VAL A 31 -4.88 38.48 21.30
N VAL A 32 -4.54 37.23 21.64
CA VAL A 32 -4.53 36.12 20.69
C VAL A 32 -5.95 35.85 20.16
N ILE A 33 -6.97 35.80 21.02
CA ILE A 33 -8.38 35.62 20.64
C ILE A 33 -8.82 36.73 19.67
N ASP A 34 -8.50 37.99 19.97
CA ASP A 34 -8.88 39.13 19.13
C ASP A 34 -8.18 39.11 17.77
N ILE A 35 -6.90 38.72 17.72
CA ILE A 35 -6.16 38.54 16.47
C ILE A 35 -6.83 37.44 15.62
N PHE A 36 -7.19 36.31 16.21
CA PHE A 36 -7.87 35.23 15.50
C PHE A 36 -9.27 35.64 15.05
N ALA A 37 -10.04 36.33 15.89
CA ALA A 37 -11.38 36.83 15.55
C ALA A 37 -11.34 37.88 14.43
N TYR A 38 -10.34 38.76 14.44
CA TYR A 38 -10.14 39.74 13.38
C TYR A 38 -9.72 39.05 12.07
N SER A 39 -8.80 38.09 12.15
CA SER A 39 -8.37 37.28 11.00
C SER A 39 -9.52 36.50 10.37
N GLU A 40 -10.41 35.92 11.20
CA GLU A 40 -11.63 35.23 10.74
C GLU A 40 -12.60 36.18 10.04
N LYS A 41 -12.84 37.38 10.60
CA LYS A 41 -13.65 38.41 9.95
C LYS A 41 -13.08 38.84 8.60
N LEU A 42 -11.75 39.00 8.52
CA LEU A 42 -11.08 39.38 7.28
C LEU A 42 -11.17 38.25 6.24
N ALA A 43 -10.91 37.01 6.66
CA ALA A 43 -11.03 35.83 5.82
C ALA A 43 -12.45 35.67 5.27
N ASN A 44 -13.48 35.84 6.10
CA ASN A 44 -14.88 35.74 5.64
C ASN A 44 -15.28 36.83 4.64
N ARG A 45 -14.62 38.00 4.65
CA ARG A 45 -14.87 39.08 3.69
C ARG A 45 -14.17 38.87 2.35
N VAL A 46 -12.99 38.25 2.35
CA VAL A 46 -12.12 38.13 1.17
C VAL A 46 -12.24 36.76 0.51
N VAL A 47 -12.51 35.71 1.29
CA VAL A 47 -12.69 34.36 0.76
C VAL A 47 -14.08 34.22 0.16
N CYS A 48 -14.18 34.47 -1.13
CA CYS A 48 -15.27 33.94 -1.93
C CYS A 48 -15.14 32.41 -1.94
N ARG A 49 -15.86 31.73 -1.05
CA ARG A 49 -16.11 30.29 -1.20
C ARG A 49 -17.02 30.14 -2.41
N GLU A 50 -16.42 29.94 -3.57
CA GLU A 50 -17.13 29.32 -4.68
C GLU A 50 -17.75 28.05 -4.09
N LYS A 51 -19.08 27.98 -4.04
CA LYS A 51 -19.76 26.70 -3.84
C LYS A 51 -19.41 25.91 -5.08
N VAL A 52 -18.23 25.28 -5.06
CA VAL A 52 -17.91 24.21 -5.99
C VAL A 52 -19.03 23.23 -5.72
N GLN A 53 -19.98 23.20 -6.63
CA GLN A 53 -21.09 22.27 -6.66
C GLN A 53 -20.42 20.93 -6.92
N ALA A 54 -19.79 20.37 -5.90
CA ALA A 54 -19.27 19.03 -5.91
C ALA A 54 -20.51 18.19 -6.19
N SER A 55 -20.59 17.68 -7.42
CA SER A 55 -21.74 16.91 -7.91
C SER A 55 -22.25 16.02 -6.79
N SER A 56 -23.52 16.14 -6.41
CA SER A 56 -24.16 15.42 -5.27
C SER A 56 -23.83 13.93 -5.19
N TRP A 57 -23.55 13.31 -6.34
CA TRP A 57 -23.02 11.97 -6.49
C TRP A 57 -21.67 11.71 -5.78
N ARG A 58 -20.70 12.62 -5.88
CA ARG A 58 -19.37 12.48 -5.25
C ARG A 58 -19.45 12.54 -3.73
N GLU A 59 -20.22 13.48 -3.18
CA GLU A 59 -20.46 13.59 -1.74
C GLU A 59 -21.21 12.37 -1.19
N SER A 60 -22.16 11.83 -1.95
CA SER A 60 -22.90 10.61 -1.56
C SER A 60 -21.99 9.38 -1.52
N ILE A 61 -21.11 9.21 -2.51
CA ILE A 61 -20.10 8.14 -2.52
C ILE A 61 -19.13 8.33 -1.36
N ASP A 62 -18.70 9.56 -1.09
CA ASP A 62 -17.80 9.87 0.02
C ASP A 62 -18.38 9.46 1.37
N LYS A 63 -19.65 9.82 1.59
CA LYS A 63 -20.38 9.49 2.82
C LYS A 63 -20.52 7.98 3.05
N ILE A 64 -20.69 7.21 1.97
CA ILE A 64 -20.75 5.75 2.03
C ILE A 64 -19.37 5.15 2.30
N VAL A 65 -18.34 5.60 1.58
CA VAL A 65 -16.96 5.08 1.67
C VAL A 65 -16.30 5.42 3.02
N ILE A 66 -16.61 6.58 3.60
CA ILE A 66 -16.07 7.03 4.90
C ILE A 66 -16.90 6.52 6.09
N SER A 67 -18.09 5.96 5.85
CA SER A 67 -18.91 5.47 6.96
C SER A 67 -18.18 4.40 7.78
N ARG A 68 -18.25 4.50 9.10
CA ARG A 68 -17.54 3.59 10.02
C ARG A 68 -17.96 2.13 9.87
N THR A 69 -19.18 1.87 9.42
CA THR A 69 -19.78 0.53 9.29
C THR A 69 -19.68 -0.02 7.87
N PHE A 70 -19.94 0.79 6.82
CA PHE A 70 -19.85 0.31 5.43
C PHE A 70 -18.48 0.53 4.79
N GLY A 71 -17.63 1.40 5.36
CA GLY A 71 -16.30 1.69 4.82
C GLY A 71 -15.38 0.46 4.79
N TYR A 72 -15.31 -0.32 5.88
CA TYR A 72 -14.46 -1.52 5.92
C TYR A 72 -14.95 -2.64 4.98
N PRO A 73 -16.25 -3.02 4.97
CA PRO A 73 -16.75 -4.03 4.04
C PRO A 73 -16.61 -3.63 2.57
N ILE A 74 -16.90 -2.37 2.21
CA ILE A 74 -16.75 -1.89 0.83
C ILE A 74 -15.30 -1.93 0.39
N MET A 75 -14.38 -1.55 1.29
CA MET A 75 -12.96 -1.59 1.02
C MET A 75 -12.43 -3.02 0.83
N LEU A 76 -12.76 -3.94 1.74
CA LEU A 76 -12.40 -5.35 1.59
C LEU A 76 -13.05 -5.96 0.34
N GLY A 77 -14.29 -5.61 0.04
CA GLY A 77 -15.01 -6.05 -1.14
C GLY A 77 -14.37 -5.56 -2.44
N LEU A 78 -13.99 -4.28 -2.52
CA LEU A 78 -13.34 -3.73 -3.71
C LEU A 78 -11.93 -4.32 -3.90
N LEU A 79 -11.14 -4.42 -2.82
CA LEU A 79 -9.82 -5.04 -2.87
C LEU A 79 -9.92 -6.52 -3.26
N GLY A 80 -10.87 -7.25 -2.69
CA GLY A 80 -11.19 -8.63 -3.03
C GLY A 80 -11.62 -8.79 -4.50
N LEU A 81 -12.43 -7.86 -5.02
CA LEU A 81 -12.85 -7.84 -6.42
C LEU A 81 -11.66 -7.65 -7.37
N ILE A 82 -10.72 -6.77 -7.04
CA ILE A 82 -9.50 -6.58 -7.84
C ILE A 82 -8.64 -7.84 -7.82
N PHE A 83 -8.47 -8.47 -6.65
CA PHE A 83 -7.73 -9.73 -6.56
C PHE A 83 -8.42 -10.83 -7.33
N TRP A 84 -9.74 -10.94 -7.25
CA TRP A 84 -10.53 -11.89 -8.01
C TRP A 84 -10.33 -11.70 -9.52
N ILE A 85 -10.50 -10.47 -10.02
CA ILE A 85 -10.27 -10.13 -11.44
C ILE A 85 -8.84 -10.45 -11.84
N THR A 86 -7.86 -10.17 -10.98
CA THR A 86 -6.45 -10.44 -11.23
C THR A 86 -6.19 -11.93 -11.35
N ILE A 87 -6.67 -12.75 -10.40
CA ILE A 87 -6.40 -14.20 -10.36
C ILE A 87 -7.10 -14.90 -11.53
N VAL A 88 -8.40 -14.63 -11.72
CA VAL A 88 -9.19 -15.25 -12.79
C VAL A 88 -8.69 -14.77 -14.16
N GLY A 89 -8.46 -13.47 -14.29
CA GLY A 89 -7.98 -12.86 -15.54
C GLY A 89 -6.56 -13.25 -15.91
N ALA A 90 -5.69 -13.52 -14.93
CA ALA A 90 -4.31 -13.92 -15.19
C ALA A 90 -4.14 -15.41 -15.52
N ASN A 91 -5.10 -16.27 -15.18
CA ASN A 91 -4.97 -17.71 -15.37
C ASN A 91 -4.82 -18.08 -16.86
N LEU A 92 -5.69 -17.51 -17.72
CA LEU A 92 -5.64 -17.73 -19.17
C LEU A 92 -4.30 -17.27 -19.80
N PRO A 93 -3.84 -16.02 -19.64
CA PRO A 93 -2.56 -15.58 -20.21
C PRO A 93 -1.36 -16.30 -19.60
N SER A 94 -1.40 -16.67 -18.32
CA SER A 94 -0.34 -17.47 -17.67
C SER A 94 -0.20 -18.84 -18.32
N GLN A 95 -1.32 -19.53 -18.57
CA GLN A 95 -1.32 -20.82 -19.25
C GLN A 95 -0.78 -20.71 -20.67
N LEU A 96 -1.25 -19.74 -21.46
CA LEU A 96 -0.76 -19.50 -22.82
C LEU A 96 0.74 -19.20 -22.87
N LEU A 97 1.25 -18.39 -21.93
CA LEU A 97 2.67 -18.06 -21.87
C LEU A 97 3.49 -19.28 -21.44
N SER A 98 2.99 -20.06 -20.47
CA SER A 98 3.65 -21.29 -20.03
C SER A 98 3.77 -22.32 -21.15
N THR A 99 2.70 -22.57 -21.92
CA THR A 99 2.74 -23.56 -23.00
C THR A 99 3.68 -23.12 -24.12
N ALA A 100 3.69 -21.83 -24.48
CA ALA A 100 4.60 -21.30 -25.48
C ALA A 100 6.08 -21.40 -25.05
N LEU A 101 6.39 -21.02 -23.80
CA LEU A 101 7.77 -21.06 -23.30
C LEU A 101 8.25 -22.51 -23.09
N PHE A 102 7.40 -23.41 -22.57
CA PHE A 102 7.76 -24.82 -22.44
C PHE A 102 7.90 -25.52 -23.80
N ALA A 103 7.08 -25.18 -24.80
CA ALA A 103 7.29 -25.69 -26.16
C ALA A 103 8.65 -25.25 -26.76
N PHE A 104 9.08 -24.03 -26.46
CA PHE A 104 10.41 -23.56 -26.85
C PHE A 104 11.53 -24.28 -26.09
N GLN A 105 11.32 -24.62 -24.81
CA GLN A 105 12.23 -25.47 -24.03
C GLN A 105 12.43 -26.84 -24.69
N ASP A 106 11.35 -27.45 -25.21
CA ASP A 106 11.42 -28.75 -25.88
C ASP A 106 12.22 -28.65 -27.18
N LEU A 107 12.05 -27.55 -27.94
CA LEU A 107 12.83 -27.28 -29.14
C LEU A 107 14.33 -27.10 -28.84
N LEU A 108 14.65 -26.33 -27.78
CA LEU A 108 16.01 -26.16 -27.26
C LEU A 108 16.63 -27.52 -26.87
N THR A 109 15.86 -28.36 -26.20
CA THR A 109 16.30 -29.70 -25.77
C THR A 109 16.62 -30.58 -26.98
N GLN A 110 15.78 -30.56 -28.01
CA GLN A 110 16.05 -31.28 -29.26
C GLN A 110 17.31 -30.76 -29.96
N GLY A 111 17.52 -29.43 -29.97
CA GLY A 111 18.72 -28.82 -30.53
C GLY A 111 20.01 -29.22 -29.81
N PHE A 112 20.01 -29.22 -28.47
CA PHE A 112 21.14 -29.66 -27.66
C PHE A 112 21.46 -31.15 -27.84
N ASN A 113 20.42 -31.99 -27.97
CA ASN A 113 20.58 -33.41 -28.24
C ASN A 113 21.14 -33.66 -29.65
N ALA A 114 20.69 -32.90 -30.66
CA ALA A 114 21.19 -33.01 -32.03
C ALA A 114 22.67 -32.57 -32.15
N LEU A 115 23.10 -31.61 -31.32
CA LEU A 115 24.48 -31.13 -31.25
C LEU A 115 25.40 -32.06 -30.42
N GLY A 116 24.86 -33.11 -29.78
CA GLY A 116 25.63 -34.00 -28.92
C GLY A 116 26.19 -33.32 -27.68
N ALA A 117 25.54 -32.27 -27.18
CA ALA A 117 26.01 -31.52 -26.04
C ALA A 117 26.00 -32.38 -24.76
N PRO A 118 26.99 -32.21 -23.84
CA PRO A 118 27.05 -32.99 -22.62
C PRO A 118 25.85 -32.75 -21.70
N ALA A 119 25.37 -33.81 -21.04
CA ALA A 119 24.15 -33.79 -20.23
C ALA A 119 24.18 -32.74 -19.10
N TRP A 120 25.36 -32.46 -18.52
CA TRP A 120 25.53 -31.41 -17.51
C TRP A 120 25.20 -30.01 -18.06
N LEU A 121 25.60 -29.71 -19.30
CA LEU A 121 25.38 -28.41 -19.93
C LEU A 121 23.90 -28.19 -20.25
N HIS A 122 23.22 -29.21 -20.79
CA HIS A 122 21.77 -29.19 -21.00
C HIS A 122 21.00 -29.07 -19.69
N GLY A 123 21.39 -29.85 -18.67
CA GLY A 123 20.78 -29.80 -17.34
C GLY A 123 20.87 -28.42 -16.70
N PHE A 124 22.04 -27.77 -16.76
CA PHE A 124 22.24 -26.45 -16.18
C PHE A 124 21.48 -25.35 -16.96
N LEU A 125 21.68 -25.26 -18.28
CA LEU A 125 21.12 -24.16 -19.09
C LEU A 125 19.62 -24.32 -19.36
N VAL A 126 19.18 -25.52 -19.73
CA VAL A 126 17.81 -25.73 -20.22
C VAL A 126 16.88 -26.12 -19.06
N LEU A 127 17.25 -27.15 -18.29
CA LEU A 127 16.41 -27.65 -17.18
C LEU A 127 16.51 -26.78 -15.91
N GLY A 128 17.65 -26.12 -15.70
CA GLY A 128 17.86 -25.14 -14.65
C GLY A 128 17.40 -23.75 -15.13
N MET A 129 18.31 -22.99 -15.73
CA MET A 129 18.13 -21.55 -15.99
C MET A 129 16.89 -21.24 -16.84
N TYR A 130 16.71 -21.89 -18.00
CA TYR A 130 15.61 -21.58 -18.90
C TYR A 130 14.26 -21.98 -18.28
N ARG A 131 14.16 -23.19 -17.72
CA ARG A 131 12.92 -23.69 -17.11
C ARG A 131 12.48 -22.83 -15.93
N THR A 132 13.40 -22.42 -15.05
CA THR A 132 13.09 -21.54 -13.91
C THR A 132 12.66 -20.17 -14.40
N LEU A 133 13.34 -19.60 -15.40
CA LEU A 133 12.94 -18.33 -16.03
C LEU A 133 11.57 -18.41 -16.68
N ALA A 134 11.30 -19.45 -17.46
CA ALA A 134 10.03 -19.66 -18.12
C ALA A 134 8.89 -19.72 -17.09
N TRP A 135 9.08 -20.48 -16.01
CA TRP A 135 8.10 -20.59 -14.95
C TRP A 135 7.85 -19.25 -14.23
N VAL A 136 8.92 -18.53 -13.85
CA VAL A 136 8.80 -17.23 -13.17
C VAL A 136 8.09 -16.22 -14.05
N VAL A 137 8.45 -16.13 -15.34
CA VAL A 137 7.83 -15.19 -16.29
C VAL A 137 6.36 -15.54 -16.50
N SER A 138 6.02 -16.80 -16.74
CA SER A 138 4.64 -17.24 -16.95
C SER A 138 3.74 -16.98 -15.74
N VAL A 139 4.21 -17.28 -14.53
CA VAL A 139 3.39 -17.18 -13.33
C VAL A 139 3.31 -15.75 -12.79
N MET A 140 4.39 -14.96 -12.87
CA MET A 140 4.43 -13.61 -12.26
C MET A 140 3.93 -12.50 -13.17
N LEU A 141 4.22 -12.55 -14.47
CA LEU A 141 3.98 -11.43 -15.39
C LEU A 141 2.48 -11.12 -15.54
N PRO A 142 1.59 -12.09 -15.84
CA PRO A 142 0.19 -11.77 -16.13
C PRO A 142 -0.59 -11.20 -14.93
N PRO A 143 -0.49 -11.76 -13.70
CA PRO A 143 -1.15 -11.15 -12.55
C PRO A 143 -0.67 -9.73 -12.28
N MET A 144 0.64 -9.45 -12.39
CA MET A 144 1.17 -8.11 -12.18
C MET A 144 0.68 -7.12 -13.24
N ALA A 145 0.62 -7.56 -14.50
CA ALA A 145 0.14 -6.77 -15.63
C ALA A 145 -1.32 -6.34 -15.44
N ILE A 146 -2.15 -7.14 -14.77
CA ILE A 146 -3.56 -6.79 -14.49
C ILE A 146 -3.67 -5.99 -13.19
N PHE A 147 -2.96 -6.41 -12.14
CA PHE A 147 -3.08 -5.83 -10.80
C PHE A 147 -2.59 -4.38 -10.75
N PHE A 148 -1.42 -4.07 -11.30
CA PHE A 148 -0.85 -2.73 -11.16
C PHE A 148 -1.67 -1.65 -11.89
N PRO A 149 -2.19 -1.84 -13.10
CA PRO A 149 -3.07 -0.85 -13.73
C PRO A 149 -4.36 -0.61 -12.96
N LEU A 150 -5.00 -1.68 -12.46
CA LEU A 150 -6.21 -1.56 -11.64
C LEU A 150 -5.94 -0.81 -10.33
N PHE A 151 -4.84 -1.15 -9.65
CA PHE A 151 -4.44 -0.47 -8.42
C PHE A 151 -4.09 1.01 -8.66
N THR A 152 -3.38 1.31 -9.75
CA THR A 152 -3.03 2.69 -10.12
C THR A 152 -4.27 3.49 -10.52
N LEU A 153 -5.27 2.86 -11.15
CA LEU A 153 -6.56 3.50 -11.42
C LEU A 153 -7.25 3.93 -10.13
N LEU A 154 -7.20 3.11 -9.07
CA LEU A 154 -7.79 3.43 -7.76
C LEU A 154 -7.00 4.48 -7.00
N GLU A 155 -5.68 4.50 -7.20
CA GLU A 155 -4.79 5.56 -6.71
C GLU A 155 -5.19 6.91 -7.33
N ASP A 156 -5.30 6.97 -8.66
CA ASP A 156 -5.66 8.19 -9.41
C ASP A 156 -7.11 8.65 -9.16
N LEU A 157 -8.02 7.71 -8.89
CA LEU A 157 -9.39 8.01 -8.47
C LEU A 157 -9.42 8.66 -7.06
N GLY A 158 -8.35 8.60 -6.28
CA GLY A 158 -8.34 9.09 -4.91
C GLY A 158 -9.06 8.18 -3.92
N TYR A 159 -9.29 6.90 -4.29
CA TYR A 159 -9.90 5.91 -3.39
C TYR A 159 -8.91 5.42 -2.32
N LEU A 160 -7.66 5.13 -2.71
CA LEU A 160 -6.63 4.64 -1.80
C LEU A 160 -6.36 5.56 -0.59
N PRO A 161 -6.25 6.90 -0.74
CA PRO A 161 -6.16 7.82 0.39
C PRO A 161 -7.28 7.66 1.43
N ARG A 162 -8.52 7.43 0.98
CA ARG A 162 -9.70 7.25 1.85
C ARG A 162 -9.66 5.92 2.60
N VAL A 163 -9.20 4.87 1.91
CA VAL A 163 -8.94 3.56 2.51
C VAL A 163 -7.90 3.67 3.62
N ALA A 164 -6.78 4.36 3.35
CA ALA A 164 -5.74 4.58 4.34
C ALA A 164 -6.28 5.33 5.56
N PHE A 165 -7.14 6.34 5.37
CA PHE A 165 -7.80 7.06 6.45
C PHE A 165 -8.72 6.16 7.29
N ASN A 166 -9.56 5.32 6.66
CA ASN A 166 -10.47 4.44 7.38
C ASN A 166 -9.71 3.38 8.23
N LEU A 167 -8.57 2.89 7.72
CA LEU A 167 -7.74 1.89 8.42
C LEU A 167 -6.74 2.47 9.39
N ASP A 168 -6.54 3.79 9.38
CA ASP A 168 -5.58 4.47 10.26
C ASP A 168 -5.82 4.11 11.73
N ASN A 169 -7.08 4.01 12.16
CA ASN A 169 -7.43 3.58 13.52
C ASN A 169 -6.97 2.16 13.87
N MET A 170 -6.98 1.23 12.90
CA MET A 170 -6.50 -0.15 13.11
C MET A 170 -4.97 -0.19 13.18
N PHE A 171 -4.30 0.53 12.28
CA PHE A 171 -2.83 0.61 12.27
C PHE A 171 -2.28 1.37 13.47
N LYS A 172 -2.97 2.42 13.95
CA LYS A 172 -2.64 3.12 15.20
C LYS A 172 -2.67 2.20 16.40
N LYS A 173 -3.65 1.29 16.51
CA LYS A 173 -3.66 0.25 17.57
C LYS A 173 -2.44 -0.67 17.49
N ALA A 174 -1.97 -0.94 16.28
CA ALA A 174 -0.73 -1.68 16.04
C ALA A 174 0.55 -0.81 16.13
N LYS A 175 0.44 0.44 16.58
CA LYS A 175 1.53 1.45 16.65
C LYS A 175 2.23 1.72 15.31
N ALA A 176 1.46 1.73 14.22
CA ALA A 176 1.95 2.04 12.89
C ALA A 176 1.09 3.04 12.12
N CYS A 177 1.59 3.51 10.98
CA CYS A 177 0.95 4.53 10.14
C CYS A 177 -0.12 3.93 9.21
N GLY A 178 -1.26 4.60 9.02
CA GLY A 178 -2.28 4.20 8.04
C GLY A 178 -1.77 4.04 6.61
N LYS A 179 -0.68 4.74 6.23
CA LYS A 179 0.00 4.55 4.93
C LYS A 179 0.54 3.13 4.73
N GLN A 180 0.83 2.39 5.81
CA GLN A 180 1.25 0.97 5.74
C GLN A 180 0.16 0.07 5.15
N CYS A 181 -1.11 0.42 5.26
CA CYS A 181 -2.16 -0.33 4.60
C CYS A 181 -1.92 -0.40 3.08
N LEU A 182 -1.57 0.73 2.47
CA LEU A 182 -1.37 0.81 1.01
C LEU A 182 -0.21 -0.07 0.57
N THR A 183 0.86 -0.11 1.37
CA THR A 183 2.03 -0.95 1.10
C THR A 183 1.70 -2.43 1.23
N MET A 184 0.91 -2.81 2.25
CA MET A 184 0.46 -4.18 2.46
C MET A 184 -0.50 -4.66 1.37
N CYS A 185 -1.48 -3.84 0.98
CA CYS A 185 -2.39 -4.13 -0.14
C CYS A 185 -1.61 -4.38 -1.44
N MET A 186 -0.56 -3.58 -1.69
CA MET A 186 0.31 -3.78 -2.84
C MET A 186 1.19 -5.05 -2.69
N GLY A 187 1.60 -5.37 -1.45
CA GLY A 187 2.37 -6.56 -1.10
C GLY A 187 1.66 -7.89 -1.41
N PHE A 188 0.33 -7.94 -1.23
CA PHE A 188 -0.49 -9.09 -1.64
C PHE A 188 -0.41 -9.36 -3.15
N GLY A 189 -0.33 -8.31 -3.97
CA GLY A 189 -0.07 -8.47 -5.40
C GLY A 189 1.37 -8.92 -5.64
N CYS A 190 2.32 -8.11 -5.16
CA CYS A 190 3.75 -8.42 -5.21
C CYS A 190 4.47 -7.82 -4.01
N ASN A 191 5.13 -8.68 -3.22
CA ASN A 191 5.88 -8.26 -2.06
C ASN A 191 7.00 -7.25 -2.42
N ALA A 192 7.72 -7.45 -3.53
CA ALA A 192 8.75 -6.51 -3.97
C ALA A 192 8.19 -5.11 -4.24
N ALA A 193 7.02 -5.01 -4.87
CA ALA A 193 6.36 -3.74 -5.10
C ALA A 193 5.82 -3.12 -3.80
N GLY A 194 5.27 -3.94 -2.89
CA GLY A 194 4.87 -3.48 -1.55
C GLY A 194 6.03 -2.88 -0.77
N VAL A 195 7.20 -3.53 -0.77
CA VAL A 195 8.43 -3.05 -0.11
C VAL A 195 8.91 -1.74 -0.73
N VAL A 196 8.93 -1.61 -2.06
CA VAL A 196 9.31 -0.36 -2.74
C VAL A 196 8.33 0.77 -2.39
N SER A 197 7.04 0.47 -2.27
CA SER A 197 6.01 1.44 -1.92
C SER A 197 6.10 1.92 -0.47
N ALA A 198 6.85 1.25 0.41
CA ALA A 198 7.11 1.75 1.76
C ALA A 198 7.79 3.14 1.78
N ARG A 199 8.34 3.60 0.64
CA ARG A 199 8.86 4.96 0.48
C ARG A 199 7.83 6.08 0.71
N ILE A 200 6.53 5.78 0.68
CA ILE A 200 5.47 6.77 0.95
C ILE A 200 5.36 7.14 2.44
N ILE A 201 5.97 6.34 3.32
CA ILE A 201 5.97 6.53 4.76
C ILE A 201 7.14 7.45 5.11
N ASP A 202 6.83 8.59 5.73
CA ASP A 202 7.82 9.65 6.02
C ASP A 202 8.74 9.26 7.17
N SER A 203 8.20 8.60 8.20
CA SER A 203 8.98 8.19 9.35
C SER A 203 9.87 6.99 9.01
N PRO A 204 11.20 7.06 9.22
CA PRO A 204 12.10 5.97 8.87
C PRO A 204 11.81 4.71 9.70
N ARG A 205 11.31 4.89 10.92
CA ARG A 205 10.89 3.83 11.83
C ARG A 205 9.70 3.04 11.28
N GLU A 206 8.58 3.71 10.99
CA GLU A 206 7.39 3.02 10.47
C GLU A 206 7.63 2.47 9.07
N ARG A 207 8.48 3.14 8.28
CA ARG A 207 8.94 2.60 6.98
C ARG A 207 9.64 1.26 7.14
N LEU A 208 10.53 1.11 8.12
CA LEU A 208 11.22 -0.16 8.38
C LEU A 208 10.22 -1.25 8.81
N ILE A 209 9.26 -0.90 9.66
CA ILE A 209 8.20 -1.82 10.07
C ILE A 209 7.37 -2.27 8.87
N ALA A 210 6.98 -1.36 7.98
CA ALA A 210 6.25 -1.68 6.74
C ALA A 210 7.06 -2.59 5.80
N ILE A 211 8.36 -2.35 5.66
CA ILE A 211 9.25 -3.20 4.84
C ILE A 211 9.32 -4.62 5.42
N LEU A 212 9.52 -4.74 6.73
CA LEU A 212 9.65 -6.05 7.39
C LEU A 212 8.34 -6.81 7.41
N THR A 213 7.23 -6.13 7.72
CA THR A 213 5.89 -6.73 7.80
C THR A 213 5.38 -7.20 6.44
N ASN A 214 5.71 -6.50 5.35
CA ASN A 214 5.35 -6.96 3.99
C ASN A 214 5.90 -8.36 3.66
N ASN A 215 7.02 -8.78 4.26
CA ASN A 215 7.54 -10.13 4.05
C ASN A 215 6.67 -11.26 4.62
N PHE A 216 5.71 -10.95 5.49
CA PHE A 216 4.75 -11.92 6.03
C PHE A 216 3.45 -12.00 5.23
N VAL A 217 3.25 -11.06 4.30
CA VAL A 217 2.07 -11.05 3.43
C VAL A 217 2.21 -12.15 2.36
N PRO A 218 1.18 -13.01 2.17
CA PRO A 218 1.18 -13.96 1.06
C PRO A 218 1.00 -13.20 -0.26
N CYS A 219 2.00 -13.27 -1.13
CA CYS A 219 1.95 -12.66 -2.45
C CYS A 219 1.62 -13.70 -3.53
N ASN A 220 1.30 -13.26 -4.76
CA ASN A 220 1.00 -14.15 -5.89
C ASN A 220 2.02 -15.28 -6.09
N GLY A 221 3.31 -14.99 -5.93
CA GLY A 221 4.38 -15.99 -6.08
C GLY A 221 4.43 -17.05 -4.97
N ARG A 222 3.79 -16.81 -3.82
CA ARG A 222 3.73 -17.77 -2.70
C ARG A 222 2.50 -18.66 -2.77
N PHE A 223 1.41 -18.24 -3.40
CA PHE A 223 0.20 -19.07 -3.49
C PHE A 223 0.45 -20.47 -4.04
N PRO A 224 1.25 -20.70 -5.10
CA PRO A 224 1.54 -22.05 -5.58
C PRO A 224 2.18 -22.95 -4.50
N THR A 225 3.13 -22.43 -3.73
CA THR A 225 3.73 -23.17 -2.61
C THR A 225 2.74 -23.42 -1.47
N LEU A 226 1.88 -22.45 -1.13
CA LEU A 226 0.86 -22.65 -0.10
C LEU A 226 -0.17 -23.70 -0.54
N ILE A 227 -0.60 -23.67 -1.81
CA ILE A 227 -1.52 -24.63 -2.40
C ILE A 227 -0.88 -26.02 -2.44
N ALA A 228 0.39 -26.14 -2.83
CA ALA A 228 1.10 -27.41 -2.85
C ALA A 228 1.19 -28.02 -1.44
N ILE A 229 1.61 -27.23 -0.44
CA ILE A 229 1.67 -27.69 0.95
C ILE A 229 0.27 -28.09 1.44
N ALA A 230 -0.74 -27.25 1.23
CA ALA A 230 -2.12 -27.56 1.58
C ALA A 230 -2.58 -28.88 0.95
N SER A 231 -2.30 -29.08 -0.35
CA SER A 231 -2.69 -30.30 -1.08
C SER A 231 -2.05 -31.56 -0.50
N ILE A 232 -0.79 -31.50 -0.07
CA ILE A 232 -0.07 -32.63 0.54
C ILE A 232 -0.73 -33.01 1.87
N PHE A 233 -1.07 -32.03 2.70
CA PHE A 233 -1.72 -32.28 3.99
C PHE A 233 -3.18 -32.75 3.84
N THR A 234 -3.87 -32.37 2.75
CA THR A 234 -5.26 -32.79 2.49
C THR A 234 -5.39 -34.06 1.64
N ALA A 235 -4.30 -34.54 1.02
CA ALA A 235 -4.31 -35.68 0.08
C ALA A 235 -4.81 -37.00 0.70
N GLY A 236 -4.81 -37.14 2.03
CA GLY A 236 -5.30 -38.32 2.74
C GLY A 236 -6.83 -38.35 3.00
N MET A 237 -7.59 -37.32 2.62
CA MET A 237 -9.03 -37.20 2.93
C MET A 237 -9.92 -37.41 1.69
N ALA A 238 -11.20 -37.74 1.87
CA ALA A 238 -12.13 -38.11 0.79
C ALA A 238 -12.30 -37.03 -0.32
N ALA A 239 -12.42 -37.43 -1.58
CA ALA A 239 -12.38 -36.57 -2.76
C ALA A 239 -13.36 -35.36 -2.77
N PHE A 240 -14.55 -35.49 -2.16
CA PHE A 240 -15.51 -34.38 -2.08
C PHE A 240 -15.14 -33.35 -1.00
N SER A 241 -14.48 -33.79 0.08
CA SER A 241 -13.98 -32.90 1.12
C SER A 241 -12.64 -32.26 0.72
N GLN A 242 -11.88 -32.85 -0.20
CA GLN A 242 -10.58 -32.32 -0.65
C GLN A 242 -10.67 -30.91 -1.25
N SER A 243 -11.61 -30.60 -2.14
CA SER A 243 -11.69 -29.27 -2.76
C SER A 243 -12.11 -28.18 -1.75
N LEU A 244 -13.05 -28.50 -0.86
CA LEU A 244 -13.51 -27.58 0.17
C LEU A 244 -12.47 -27.39 1.29
N LEU A 245 -11.75 -28.44 1.67
CA LEU A 245 -10.64 -28.37 2.62
C LEU A 245 -9.41 -27.66 2.03
N ALA A 246 -9.10 -27.86 0.75
CA ALA A 246 -8.01 -27.15 0.08
C ALA A 246 -8.32 -25.65 0.00
N ALA A 247 -9.56 -25.27 -0.36
CA ALA A 247 -9.96 -23.87 -0.36
C ALA A 247 -9.95 -23.25 1.04
N SER A 248 -10.48 -23.95 2.05
CA SER A 248 -10.54 -23.44 3.41
C SER A 248 -9.15 -23.35 4.07
N SER A 249 -8.25 -24.29 3.79
CA SER A 249 -6.86 -24.25 4.27
C SER A 249 -6.06 -23.09 3.67
N VAL A 250 -6.24 -22.78 2.39
CA VAL A 250 -5.62 -21.60 1.77
C VAL A 250 -6.17 -20.31 2.40
N ILE A 251 -7.49 -20.21 2.62
CA ILE A 251 -8.10 -19.06 3.30
C ILE A 251 -7.53 -18.92 4.73
N LEU A 252 -7.43 -20.03 5.47
CA LEU A 252 -6.86 -20.05 6.82
C LEU A 252 -5.40 -19.58 6.83
N MET A 253 -4.57 -20.04 5.87
CA MET A 253 -3.19 -19.57 5.76
C MET A 253 -3.10 -18.08 5.44
N VAL A 254 -4.00 -17.56 4.60
CA VAL A 254 -4.05 -16.11 4.30
C VAL A 254 -4.44 -15.31 5.54
N LEU A 255 -5.47 -15.74 6.26
CA LEU A 255 -5.90 -15.11 7.52
C LEU A 255 -4.81 -15.16 8.58
N LEU A 256 -4.12 -16.31 8.70
CA LEU A 256 -2.98 -16.48 9.59
C LEU A 256 -1.83 -15.54 9.18
N GLY A 257 -1.54 -15.42 7.88
CA GLY A 257 -0.54 -14.47 7.37
C GLY A 257 -0.86 -13.02 7.73
N ILE A 258 -2.13 -12.60 7.59
CA ILE A 258 -2.59 -11.28 8.02
C ILE A 258 -2.38 -11.09 9.53
N LEU A 259 -2.80 -12.07 10.33
CA LEU A 259 -2.70 -12.02 11.79
C LEU A 259 -1.23 -11.95 12.24
N VAL A 260 -0.37 -12.79 11.67
CA VAL A 260 1.08 -12.75 11.91
C VAL A 260 1.65 -11.39 11.51
N THR A 261 1.21 -10.82 10.39
CA THR A 261 1.70 -9.51 9.95
C THR A 261 1.37 -8.41 10.97
N PHE A 262 0.13 -8.38 11.49
CA PHE A 262 -0.25 -7.46 12.56
C PHE A 262 0.50 -7.72 13.87
N ALA A 263 0.66 -9.00 14.25
CA ALA A 263 1.39 -9.38 15.46
C ALA A 263 2.87 -8.97 15.39
N VAL A 264 3.52 -9.19 14.26
CA VAL A 264 4.90 -8.76 14.01
C VAL A 264 4.99 -7.24 13.99
N SER A 265 4.07 -6.54 13.33
CA SER A 265 4.03 -5.08 13.29
C SER A 265 3.96 -4.49 14.70
N TRP A 266 3.08 -5.04 15.53
CA TRP A 266 2.95 -4.64 16.93
C TRP A 266 4.19 -5.00 17.76
N GLY A 267 4.70 -6.23 17.62
CA GLY A 267 5.89 -6.71 18.33
C GLY A 267 7.13 -5.87 18.04
N LEU A 268 7.40 -5.56 16.76
CA LEU A 268 8.49 -4.69 16.35
C LEU A 268 8.35 -3.26 16.90
N SER A 269 7.13 -2.73 16.92
CA SER A 269 6.83 -1.39 17.41
C SER A 269 7.03 -1.24 18.92
N VAL A 270 6.96 -2.34 19.68
CA VAL A 270 7.12 -2.35 21.14
C VAL A 270 8.56 -2.70 21.55
N THR A 271 9.24 -3.55 20.80
CA THR A 271 10.56 -4.11 21.17
C THR A 271 11.73 -3.30 20.59
N LEU A 272 11.98 -3.46 19.29
CA LEU A 272 13.19 -3.03 18.59
C LEU A 272 13.12 -1.57 18.11
N LEU A 273 11.93 -1.13 17.70
CA LEU A 273 11.71 0.20 17.18
C LEU A 273 10.78 0.93 18.14
N LYS A 274 11.31 1.55 19.20
CA LYS A 274 10.55 2.40 20.13
C LYS A 274 10.49 3.85 19.61
N GLY A 275 9.37 4.53 19.83
CA GLY A 275 9.16 5.93 19.41
C GLY A 275 7.69 6.33 19.39
N GLU A 276 7.41 7.60 19.13
CA GLU A 276 6.05 8.11 19.00
C GLU A 276 5.46 7.79 17.61
N PRO A 277 4.15 7.46 17.53
CA PRO A 277 3.49 7.24 16.25
C PRO A 277 3.41 8.55 15.46
N SER A 278 3.70 8.51 14.16
CA SER A 278 3.62 9.70 13.31
C SER A 278 2.15 10.13 13.17
N SER A 279 1.88 11.42 13.36
CA SER A 279 0.56 11.98 13.04
C SER A 279 0.39 12.00 11.52
N MET A 280 -0.66 11.35 11.02
CA MET A 280 -1.00 11.36 9.61
C MET A 280 -1.83 12.62 9.33
N VAL A 281 -1.19 13.66 8.79
CA VAL A 281 -1.91 14.78 8.16
C VAL A 281 -2.10 14.40 6.69
N LEU A 282 -3.23 13.78 6.36
CA LEU A 282 -3.57 13.48 4.97
C LEU A 282 -4.53 14.55 4.44
N GLU A 283 -4.04 15.41 3.55
CA GLU A 283 -4.94 16.21 2.71
C GLU A 283 -5.70 15.25 1.78
N LEU A 284 -7.01 15.11 1.95
CA LEU A 284 -7.81 14.24 1.09
C LEU A 284 -7.83 14.82 -0.33
N PRO A 285 -7.28 14.12 -1.34
CA PRO A 285 -7.31 14.62 -2.70
C PRO A 285 -8.75 14.57 -3.26
N PRO A 286 -9.17 15.57 -4.05
CA PRO A 286 -10.48 15.55 -4.70
C PRO A 286 -10.55 14.41 -5.73
N TYR A 287 -11.73 13.80 -5.90
CA TYR A 287 -11.99 12.80 -6.94
C TYR A 287 -11.61 13.35 -8.32
N ARG A 288 -10.62 12.74 -8.96
CA ARG A 288 -10.20 13.05 -10.35
C ARG A 288 -10.59 11.90 -11.27
N ARG A 289 -11.00 12.22 -12.50
CA ARG A 289 -11.23 11.19 -13.52
C ARG A 289 -9.86 10.67 -14.02
N PRO A 290 -9.57 9.37 -13.93
CA PRO A 290 -8.27 8.83 -14.28
C PRO A 290 -8.06 8.86 -15.80
N LYS A 291 -6.84 9.17 -16.24
CA LYS A 291 -6.44 9.09 -17.65
C LYS A 291 -6.06 7.63 -17.97
N ILE A 292 -7.07 6.80 -18.27
CA ILE A 292 -6.94 5.34 -18.43
C ILE A 292 -5.74 4.93 -19.31
N ARG A 293 -5.51 5.60 -20.45
CA ARG A 293 -4.41 5.29 -21.37
C ARG A 293 -3.02 5.56 -20.77
N ALA A 294 -2.87 6.68 -20.07
CA ALA A 294 -1.61 7.05 -19.43
C ALA A 294 -1.32 6.12 -18.23
N VAL A 295 -2.36 5.76 -17.48
CA VAL A 295 -2.27 4.80 -16.37
C VAL A 295 -1.82 3.43 -16.87
N LEU A 296 -2.44 2.92 -17.93
CA LEU A 296 -2.09 1.62 -18.48
C LEU A 296 -0.65 1.58 -19.00
N TYR A 297 -0.25 2.59 -19.77
CA TYR A 297 1.12 2.68 -20.30
C TYR A 297 2.15 2.73 -19.18
N ARG A 298 1.99 3.68 -18.23
CA ARG A 298 2.92 3.87 -17.12
C ARG A 298 3.00 2.65 -16.21
N SER A 299 1.85 2.04 -15.92
CA SER A 299 1.79 0.90 -15.01
C SER A 299 2.40 -0.37 -15.63
N MET A 300 2.17 -0.59 -16.93
CA MET A 300 2.74 -1.73 -17.67
C MET A 300 4.26 -1.62 -17.87
N LEU A 301 4.73 -0.44 -18.29
CA LEU A 301 6.15 -0.26 -18.61
C LEU A 301 7.00 0.01 -17.38
N ASP A 302 6.60 0.94 -16.50
CA ASP A 302 7.49 1.35 -15.41
C ASP A 302 7.42 0.39 -14.22
N ARG A 303 6.23 -0.15 -13.89
CA ARG A 303 6.07 -1.00 -12.70
C ARG A 303 6.25 -2.48 -13.02
N THR A 304 5.62 -3.01 -14.07
CA THR A 304 5.67 -4.46 -14.37
C THR A 304 7.01 -4.88 -14.94
N LEU A 305 7.51 -4.19 -15.98
CA LEU A 305 8.77 -4.55 -16.62
C LEU A 305 9.98 -4.41 -15.68
N PHE A 306 10.00 -3.35 -14.86
CA PHE A 306 11.07 -3.13 -13.89
C PHE A 306 11.16 -4.24 -12.84
N VAL A 307 10.00 -4.65 -12.28
CA VAL A 307 9.94 -5.73 -11.31
C VAL A 307 10.28 -7.06 -11.95
N LEU A 308 9.77 -7.32 -13.17
CA LEU A 308 10.07 -8.53 -13.91
C LEU A 308 11.57 -8.65 -14.21
N ARG A 309 12.22 -7.57 -14.66
CA ARG A 309 13.66 -7.56 -14.91
C ARG A 309 14.46 -7.94 -13.66
N ARG A 310 14.09 -7.42 -12.50
CA ARG A 310 14.74 -7.78 -11.23
C ARG A 310 14.47 -9.25 -10.86
N ALA A 311 13.25 -9.74 -11.04
CA ALA A 311 12.91 -11.13 -10.78
C ALA A 311 13.71 -12.09 -11.68
N VAL A 312 13.83 -11.78 -12.97
CA VAL A 312 14.61 -12.55 -13.96
C VAL A 312 16.09 -12.60 -13.59
N ILE A 313 16.69 -11.47 -13.21
CA ILE A 313 18.11 -11.43 -12.82
C ILE A 313 18.40 -12.29 -11.58
N VAL A 314 17.46 -12.34 -10.63
CA VAL A 314 17.60 -13.14 -9.40
C VAL A 314 17.25 -14.61 -9.61
N ALA A 315 16.31 -14.92 -10.50
CA ALA A 315 15.87 -16.29 -10.76
C ALA A 315 16.76 -17.05 -11.75
N ALA A 316 17.41 -16.36 -12.69
CA ALA A 316 18.29 -17.01 -13.68
C ALA A 316 19.45 -17.83 -13.09
N PRO A 317 20.13 -17.41 -12.00
CA PRO A 317 21.20 -18.20 -11.38
C PRO A 317 20.72 -19.22 -10.32
N ALA A 318 19.41 -19.29 -10.04
CA ALA A 318 18.82 -20.16 -9.02
C ALA A 318 18.41 -21.52 -9.61
#